data_AF-A0A919SRN2-F1
#
_entry.id   AF-A0A919SRN2-F1
#
_cell.length_a   1.000
_cell.length_b   1.000
_cell.length_c   1.000
_cell.angle_alpha   90.00
_cell.angle_beta   90.00
_cell.angle_gamma   90.00
#
_symmetry.space_group_name_H-M   'P 1'
#
loop_
_entity.id
_entity.type
_entity.pdbx_description
1 polymer ?
#
loop_
_entity_poly.entity_id
_entity_poly.type
_entity_poly.pdbx_seq_one_letter_code
_entity_poly.pdbx_strand_id
1 'polypeptide(L)'
;MPKFKSAEEQAAWTMAEALSEKGFSCMRQAEEAAENFRSGKMQMRRNFKARGLSEVDADIRWSGMTAAKKALGDNAWYMSQATMYNEAAAAQYAKALYLKQSDDG
;
A
#
# COMPACT_ATOMS: atom_id res chain seq x y z
N MET A 1 25.32 5.36 -25.44
CA MET A 1 24.33 4.31 -25.70
C MET A 1 22.94 4.85 -25.38
N PRO A 2 21.93 4.64 -26.24
CA PRO A 2 20.56 5.05 -25.94
C PRO A 2 20.02 4.25 -24.74
N LYS A 3 19.21 4.90 -23.88
CA LYS A 3 18.62 4.29 -22.67
C LYS A 3 17.68 3.13 -23.00
N PHE A 4 16.95 3.27 -24.11
CA PHE A 4 16.00 2.31 -24.67
C PHE A 4 16.36 2.05 -26.13
N LYS A 5 16.06 0.86 -26.64
CA LYS A 5 16.36 0.40 -28.01
C LYS A 5 15.17 0.55 -28.95
N SER A 6 13.96 0.54 -28.41
CA SER A 6 12.72 0.68 -29.17
C SER A 6 11.69 1.53 -28.43
N ALA A 7 10.70 2.05 -29.16
CA ALA A 7 9.60 2.82 -28.60
C ALA A 7 8.73 1.94 -27.68
N GLU A 8 8.63 0.66 -28.00
CA GLU A 8 7.90 -0.35 -27.26
C GLU A 8 8.57 -0.65 -25.91
N GLU A 9 9.91 -0.76 -25.87
CA GLU A 9 10.67 -0.88 -24.62
C GLU A 9 10.40 0.34 -23.73
N GLN A 10 10.52 1.54 -24.30
CA GLN A 10 10.30 2.78 -23.57
C GLN A 10 8.88 2.88 -23.02
N ALA A 11 7.87 2.53 -23.82
CA ALA A 11 6.47 2.57 -23.40
C ALA A 11 6.19 1.57 -22.27
N ALA A 12 6.72 0.34 -22.36
CA ALA A 12 6.60 -0.66 -21.29
C ALA A 12 7.29 -0.18 -20.00
N TRP A 13 8.50 0.39 -20.10
CA TRP A 13 9.20 0.96 -18.96
C TRP A 13 8.41 2.10 -18.31
N THR A 14 7.94 3.07 -19.10
CA THR A 14 7.18 4.21 -18.58
C THR A 14 5.89 3.76 -17.90
N MET A 15 5.20 2.76 -18.45
CA MET A 15 3.99 2.21 -17.83
C MET A 15 4.33 1.49 -16.51
N ALA A 16 5.44 0.77 -16.44
CA ALA A 16 5.90 0.11 -15.23
C ALA A 16 6.17 1.12 -14.10
N GLU A 17 6.88 2.21 -14.38
CA GLU A 17 7.15 3.29 -13.41
C GLU A 17 5.83 3.91 -12.89
N ALA A 18 4.89 4.22 -13.79
CA ALA A 18 3.62 4.81 -13.39
C ALA A 18 2.76 3.88 -12.51
N LEU A 19 2.81 2.57 -12.76
CA LEU A 19 2.14 1.57 -11.93
C LEU A 19 2.85 1.40 -10.58
N SER A 20 4.18 1.38 -10.58
CA SER A 20 5.01 1.32 -9.37
C SER A 20 4.72 2.50 -8.45
N GLU A 21 4.67 3.72 -8.98
CA GLU A 21 4.32 4.93 -8.22
C GLU A 21 2.93 4.85 -7.58
N LYS A 22 1.93 4.32 -8.32
CA LYS A 22 0.59 4.05 -7.75
C LYS A 22 0.65 3.03 -6.62
N GLY A 23 1.42 1.95 -6.80
CA GLY A 23 1.67 0.95 -5.77
C GLY A 23 2.23 1.55 -4.49
N PHE A 24 3.29 2.36 -4.60
CA PHE A 24 3.88 3.07 -3.47
C PHE A 24 2.90 4.04 -2.79
N SER A 25 2.12 4.78 -3.56
CA SER A 25 1.10 5.68 -3.02
C SER A 25 0.04 4.91 -2.20
N CYS A 26 -0.41 3.75 -2.70
CA CYS A 26 -1.31 2.87 -1.97
C CYS A 26 -0.65 2.33 -0.69
N MET A 27 0.61 1.90 -0.72
CA MET A 27 1.32 1.45 0.49
C MET A 27 1.36 2.55 1.57
N ARG A 28 1.68 3.79 1.19
CA ARG A 28 1.68 4.93 2.13
C ARG A 28 0.30 5.16 2.77
N GLN A 29 -0.77 5.06 1.97
CA GLN A 29 -2.14 5.17 2.48
C GLN A 29 -2.51 4.02 3.42
N ALA A 30 -2.04 2.80 3.13
CA ALA A 30 -2.22 1.65 4.00
C ALA A 30 -1.51 1.85 5.35
N GLU A 31 -0.28 2.35 5.34
CA GLU A 31 0.48 2.67 6.55
C GLU A 31 -0.20 3.74 7.40
N GLU A 32 -0.72 4.79 6.77
CA GLU A 32 -1.49 5.85 7.43
C GLU A 32 -2.75 5.29 8.10
N ALA A 33 -3.50 4.42 7.41
CA ALA A 33 -4.65 3.74 7.98
C ALA A 33 -4.28 2.82 9.16
N ALA A 34 -3.15 2.11 9.08
CA ALA A 34 -2.65 1.29 10.18
C ALA A 34 -2.23 2.13 11.39
N GLU A 35 -1.59 3.27 11.18
CA GLU A 35 -1.24 4.22 12.25
C GLU A 35 -2.50 4.81 12.89
N ASN A 36 -3.52 5.17 12.11
CA ASN A 36 -4.80 5.64 12.63
C ASN A 36 -5.46 4.60 13.54
N PHE A 37 -5.40 3.32 13.18
CA PHE A 37 -5.88 2.25 14.05
C PHE A 37 -5.07 2.14 15.34
N ARG A 38 -3.73 2.14 15.25
CA ARG A 38 -2.82 2.00 16.40
C ARG A 38 -2.94 3.17 17.37
N SER A 39 -2.91 4.39 16.87
CA SER A 39 -3.01 5.62 17.67
C SER A 39 -4.37 5.71 18.39
N GLY A 40 -5.48 5.44 17.70
CA GLY A 40 -6.81 5.40 18.30
C GLY A 40 -6.94 4.34 19.39
N LYS A 41 -6.35 3.15 19.18
CA LYS A 41 -6.28 2.09 20.20
C LYS A 41 -5.56 2.57 21.45
N MET A 42 -4.39 3.19 21.28
CA MET A 42 -3.58 3.70 22.40
C MET A 42 -4.28 4.85 23.14
N GLN A 43 -4.98 5.73 22.42
CA GLN A 43 -5.79 6.78 23.02
C GLN A 43 -6.92 6.19 23.88
N MET A 44 -7.64 5.18 23.37
CA MET A 44 -8.71 4.52 24.12
C MET A 44 -8.19 3.86 25.40
N ARG A 45 -7.05 3.16 25.32
CA ARG A 45 -6.39 2.56 26.49
C ARG A 45 -6.04 3.61 27.55
N ARG A 46 -5.48 4.76 27.15
CA ARG A 46 -5.16 5.87 28.07
C ARG A 46 -6.43 6.41 28.75
N ASN A 47 -7.51 6.59 27.99
CA ASN A 47 -8.79 7.08 28.52
C ASN A 47 -9.42 6.09 29.52
N PHE A 48 -9.35 4.80 29.25
CA PHE A 48 -9.86 3.75 30.15
C PHE A 48 -9.02 3.65 31.42
N LYS A 49 -7.69 3.66 31.27
CA LYS A 49 -6.76 3.66 32.42
C LYS A 49 -7.00 4.86 33.34
N ALA A 50 -7.22 6.05 32.79
CA ALA A 50 -7.55 7.25 33.58
C ALA A 50 -8.85 7.13 34.38
N ARG A 51 -9.74 6.21 33.99
CA ARG A 51 -11.00 5.90 34.66
C ARG A 51 -10.93 4.65 35.55
N GLY A 52 -9.74 4.05 35.71
CA GLY A 52 -9.56 2.80 36.45
C GLY A 52 -10.14 1.56 35.76
N LEU A 53 -10.38 1.64 34.44
CA LEU A 53 -10.94 0.54 33.64
C LEU A 53 -9.84 -0.30 32.97
N SER A 54 -10.19 -1.54 32.61
CA SER A 54 -9.29 -2.50 31.97
C SER A 54 -8.85 -2.05 30.56
N GLU A 55 -7.59 -2.32 30.21
CA GLU A 55 -7.10 -2.14 28.83
C GLU A 55 -7.79 -3.09 27.84
N VAL A 56 -8.23 -4.26 28.30
CA VAL A 56 -8.97 -5.23 27.46
C VAL A 56 -10.31 -4.64 27.04
N ASP A 57 -11.03 -4.00 27.96
CA ASP A 57 -12.31 -3.34 27.64
C ASP A 57 -12.10 -2.15 26.71
N ALA A 58 -10.98 -1.45 26.84
CA ALA A 58 -10.59 -0.37 25.94
C ALA A 58 -10.39 -0.89 24.51
N ASP A 59 -9.73 -2.04 24.35
CA ASP A 59 -9.49 -2.68 23.05
C ASP A 59 -10.79 -3.17 22.41
N ILE A 60 -11.67 -3.81 23.19
CA ILE A 60 -13.00 -4.23 22.73
C ILE A 60 -13.81 -3.00 22.31
N ARG A 61 -13.78 -1.93 23.12
CA ARG A 61 -14.51 -0.71 22.79
C ARG A 61 -13.98 -0.07 21.51
N TRP A 62 -12.67 0.08 21.38
CA TRP A 62 -12.04 0.67 20.19
C TRP A 62 -12.37 -0.13 18.93
N SER A 63 -12.16 -1.45 18.95
CA SER A 63 -12.45 -2.32 17.79
C SER A 63 -13.91 -2.29 17.34
N GLY A 64 -14.85 -2.02 18.26
CA GLY A 64 -16.26 -1.83 17.94
C GLY A 64 -16.60 -0.53 17.22
N MET A 65 -15.73 0.50 17.30
CA MET A 65 -16.00 1.82 16.76
C MET A 65 -15.92 1.87 15.23
N THR A 66 -16.77 2.69 14.61
CA THR A 66 -16.77 2.94 13.17
C THR A 66 -15.41 3.41 12.67
N ALA A 67 -14.72 4.29 13.42
CA ALA A 67 -13.39 4.77 13.06
C ALA A 67 -12.35 3.64 12.98
N ALA A 68 -12.37 2.71 13.94
CA ALA A 68 -11.45 1.57 13.95
C ALA A 68 -11.73 0.61 12.79
N LYS A 69 -13.02 0.31 12.54
CA LYS A 69 -13.44 -0.52 11.40
C LYS A 69 -13.05 0.11 10.06
N LYS A 70 -13.22 1.42 9.92
CA LYS A 70 -12.79 2.18 8.74
C LYS A 70 -11.27 2.08 8.54
N ALA A 71 -10.48 2.31 9.59
CA ALA A 71 -9.03 2.23 9.50
C ALA A 71 -8.53 0.84 9.07
N LEU A 72 -9.16 -0.23 9.58
CA LEU A 72 -8.85 -1.59 9.14
C LEU A 72 -9.29 -1.85 7.69
N GLY A 73 -10.49 -1.39 7.31
CA GLY A 73 -10.99 -1.54 5.94
C GLY A 73 -10.15 -0.79 4.91
N ASP A 74 -9.79 0.46 5.21
CA ASP A 74 -8.91 1.27 4.37
C ASP A 74 -7.53 0.62 4.22
N ASN A 75 -6.94 0.15 5.32
CA ASN A 75 -5.65 -0.55 5.28
C ASN A 75 -5.71 -1.79 4.37
N ALA A 76 -6.70 -2.66 4.57
CA ALA A 76 -6.87 -3.86 3.75
C ALA A 76 -7.08 -3.52 2.26
N TRP A 77 -7.87 -2.49 1.99
CA TRP A 77 -8.14 -2.07 0.62
C TRP A 77 -6.88 -1.53 -0.07
N TYR A 78 -6.16 -0.62 0.57
CA TYR A 78 -4.94 -0.06 0.00
C TYR A 78 -3.82 -1.10 -0.16
N MET A 79 -3.72 -2.09 0.74
CA MET A 79 -2.78 -3.21 0.58
C MET A 79 -3.11 -4.07 -0.65
N SER A 80 -4.40 -4.34 -0.90
CA SER A 80 -4.85 -5.06 -2.09
C SER A 80 -4.48 -4.29 -3.37
N GLN A 81 -4.77 -2.99 -3.40
CA GLN A 81 -4.44 -2.12 -4.53
C GLN A 81 -2.92 -2.02 -4.76
N ALA A 82 -2.13 -1.89 -3.68
CA ALA A 82 -0.68 -1.87 -3.77
C ALA A 82 -0.14 -3.16 -4.40
N THR A 83 -0.66 -4.31 -3.97
CA THR A 83 -0.28 -5.62 -4.53
C THR A 83 -0.58 -5.69 -6.02
N MET A 84 -1.82 -5.35 -6.42
CA MET A 84 -2.24 -5.33 -7.82
C MET A 84 -1.34 -4.43 -8.68
N TYR A 85 -1.07 -3.19 -8.23
CA TYR A 85 -0.25 -2.26 -8.99
C TYR A 85 1.21 -2.70 -9.09
N ASN A 86 1.77 -3.29 -8.03
CA ASN A 86 3.14 -3.79 -8.03
C ASN A 86 3.30 -5.02 -8.93
N GLU A 87 2.33 -5.93 -8.95
CA GLU A 87 2.31 -7.07 -9.88
C GLU A 87 2.21 -6.60 -11.34
N ALA A 88 1.32 -5.63 -11.61
CA ALA A 88 1.19 -5.05 -12.94
C ALA A 88 2.48 -4.31 -13.38
N ALA A 89 3.13 -3.59 -12.46
CA ALA A 89 4.41 -2.95 -12.72
C ALA A 89 5.51 -3.98 -13.04
N ALA A 90 5.60 -5.06 -12.26
CA ALA A 90 6.56 -6.13 -12.47
C ALA A 90 6.39 -6.79 -13.85
N ALA A 91 5.14 -7.03 -14.28
CA ALA A 91 4.86 -7.56 -15.61
C ALA A 91 5.33 -6.62 -16.73
N GLN A 92 5.14 -5.31 -16.58
CA GLN A 92 5.61 -4.32 -17.57
C GLN A 92 7.14 -4.17 -17.58
N TYR A 93 7.80 -4.23 -16.42
CA TYR A 93 9.26 -4.28 -16.36
C TYR A 93 9.81 -5.53 -17.05
N ALA A 94 9.21 -6.70 -16.81
CA ALA A 94 9.59 -7.93 -17.49
C ALA A 94 9.45 -7.81 -19.02
N LYS A 95 8.35 -7.20 -19.50
CA LYS A 95 8.15 -6.91 -20.91
C LYS A 95 9.24 -5.97 -21.47
N ALA A 96 9.56 -4.88 -20.77
CA ALA A 96 10.60 -3.95 -21.19
C ALA A 96 11.98 -4.64 -21.28
N LEU A 97 12.32 -5.47 -20.29
CA LEU A 97 13.57 -6.25 -20.29
C LEU A 97 13.63 -7.24 -21.45
N TYR A 98 12.52 -7.92 -21.75
CA TYR A 98 12.43 -8.84 -22.88
C TYR A 98 12.65 -8.12 -24.22
N LEU A 99 12.01 -6.96 -24.44
CA LEU A 99 12.17 -6.16 -25.65
C LEU A 99 13.62 -5.68 -25.81
N LYS A 100 14.24 -5.22 -24.72
CA LYS A 100 15.64 -4.80 -24.72
C LYS A 100 16.60 -5.91 -25.14
N GLN A 101 16.34 -7.15 -24.73
CA GLN A 101 17.17 -8.31 -25.07
C GLN A 101 16.88 -8.86 -26.47
N SER A 102 15.63 -8.76 -26.94
CA SER A 102 15.22 -9.24 -28.26
C SER A 102 15.79 -8.39 -29.40
N ASP A 103 16.08 -7.11 -29.15
CA ASP A 103 16.75 -6.22 -30.10
C ASP A 103 18.28 -6.42 -30.18
N ASP A 104 18.88 -7.34 -29.40
CA ASP A 104 20.32 -7.69 -29.43
C ASP A 104 20.66 -8.92 -30.30
N GLY A 105 19.67 -9.60 -30.88
CA GLY A 105 19.84 -10.76 -31.76
C GLY A 105 19.50 -10.45 -33.21
#